data_AF-G9EKA2-F1
#
_entry.id   AF-G9EKA2-F1
#
_cell.length_a   1.000
_cell.length_b   1.000
_cell.length_c   1.000
_cell.angle_alpha   90.00
_cell.angle_beta   90.00
_cell.angle_gamma   90.00
#
_symmetry.space_group_name_H-M   'P 1'
#
loop_
_entity.id
_entity.type
_entity.pdbx_description
1 polymer ?
#
loop_
_entity_poly.entity_id
_entity_poly.type
_entity_poly.pdbx_seq_one_letter_code
_entity_poly.pdbx_strand_id
1 'polypeptide(L)' 'MDKFIINMLLMFFFLLAQTAEATQQEAQELCVQKTVSRCLYQCQKTNIINCTQACPENAKNQCRQAGE' A
#
# COMPACT_ATOMS: atom_id res chain seq x y z
N MET A 1 5.83 35.78 21.24
CA MET A 1 6.29 35.08 20.01
C MET A 1 5.90 33.61 20.04
N ASP A 2 5.51 33.09 21.20
CA ASP A 2 5.17 31.69 21.47
C ASP A 2 3.96 31.20 20.67
N LYS A 3 2.94 32.05 20.49
CA LYS A 3 1.76 31.71 19.66
C LYS A 3 2.11 31.48 18.18
N PHE A 4 3.09 32.22 17.66
CA PHE A 4 3.54 32.06 16.27
C PHE A 4 4.31 30.76 16.09
N ILE A 5 5.16 30.41 17.07
CA ILE A 5 5.93 29.17 17.08
C ILE A 5 5.00 27.95 17.19
N ILE A 6 3.99 28.00 18.07
CA ILE A 6 3.00 26.92 18.21
C ILE A 6 2.21 26.72 16.91
N ASN A 7 1.77 27.82 16.28
CA ASN A 7 1.02 27.74 15.03
C ASN A 7 1.88 27.17 13.88
N MET A 8 3.17 27.53 13.85
CA MET A 8 4.10 26.97 12.87
C MET A 8 4.35 25.47 13.11
N LEU A 9 4.51 25.04 14.37
CA LEU A 9 4.65 23.63 14.73
C LEU A 9 3.44 22.80 14.30
N LEU A 10 2.22 23.29 14.54
CA LEU A 10 0.99 22.62 14.10
C LEU A 10 0.96 22.42 12.59
N MET A 11 1.28 23.46 11.82
CA MET A 11 1.33 23.38 10.36
C MET A 11 2.37 22.36 9.88
N PHE A 12 3.51 22.24 10.57
CA PHE A 12 4.54 21.26 10.25
C PHE A 12 4.07 19.81 10.47
N PHE A 13 3.34 19.54 11.57
CA PHE A 13 2.75 18.22 11.81
C PHE A 13 1.73 17.81 10.75
N PHE A 14 0.92 18.75 10.24
CA PHE A 14 -0.03 18.46 9.16
C PHE A 14 0.65 18.12 7.83
N LEU A 15 1.83 18.67 7.55
CA LEU A 15 2.61 18.35 6.34
C LEU A 15 3.23 16.94 6.42
N LEU A 16 3.76 16.56 7.59
CA LEU A 16 4.31 15.23 7.85
C LEU A 16 3.27 14.11 7.68
N ALA A 17 2.02 14.33 8.15
CA ALA A 17 0.95 13.35 8.02
C ALA A 17 0.61 13.03 6.56
N GLN A 18 0.53 14.05 5.69
CA GLN A 18 0.23 13.88 4.26
C GLN A 18 1.33 13.09 3.53
N THR A 19 2.60 13.32 3.87
CA THR A 19 3.70 12.56 3.28
C THR A 19 3.68 11.09 3.68
N ALA A 20 3.29 10.79 4.93
CA ALA A 20 3.19 9.41 5.41
C ALA A 20 2.08 8.63 4.69
N GLU A 21 0.91 9.25 4.50
CA GLU A 21 -0.21 8.64 3.75
C GLU A 21 0.14 8.37 2.29
N ALA A 22 0.80 9.32 1.62
CA ALA A 22 1.24 9.16 0.23
C ALA A 22 2.25 8.00 0.09
N THR A 23 3.22 7.92 1.01
CA THR A 23 4.21 6.82 1.00
C THR A 23 3.57 5.47 1.29
N GLN A 24 2.53 5.44 2.13
CA GLN A 24 1.82 4.21 2.46
C GLN A 24 1.01 3.71 1.26
N GLN A 25 0.30 4.59 0.56
CA GLN A 25 -0.44 4.20 -0.63
C GLN A 25 0.48 3.66 -1.73
N GLU A 26 1.64 4.30 -1.96
CA GLU A 26 2.62 3.84 -2.94
C GLU A 26 3.21 2.46 -2.56
N ALA A 27 3.53 2.26 -1.28
CA ALA A 27 3.99 0.97 -0.76
C ALA A 27 2.93 -0.14 -0.97
N GLN A 28 1.66 0.17 -0.67
CA GLN A 28 0.54 -0.73 -0.89
C GLN A 28 0.38 -1.12 -2.37
N GLU A 29 0.40 -0.15 -3.27
CA GLU A 29 0.27 -0.38 -4.71
C GLU A 29 1.42 -1.26 -5.25
N LEU A 30 2.66 -0.97 -4.83
CA LEU A 30 3.83 -1.76 -5.19
C LEU A 30 3.75 -3.20 -4.63
N CYS A 31 3.29 -3.37 -3.39
CA CYS A 31 3.08 -4.68 -2.79
C CYS A 31 2.06 -5.49 -3.59
N VAL A 32 0.91 -4.89 -3.93
CA VAL A 32 -0.14 -5.56 -4.70
C VAL A 32 0.39 -5.95 -6.07
N GLN A 33 1.06 -5.04 -6.77
CA GLN A 33 1.62 -5.31 -8.10
C GLN A 33 2.59 -6.49 -8.09
N LYS A 34 3.55 -6.51 -7.15
CA LYS A 34 4.54 -7.59 -7.02
C LYS A 34 3.86 -8.92 -6.68
N THR A 35 2.88 -8.90 -5.79
CA THR A 35 2.19 -10.10 -5.32
C THR A 35 1.31 -10.70 -6.42
N VAL A 36 0.55 -9.87 -7.15
CA VAL A 36 -0.23 -10.30 -8.31
C VAL A 36 0.67 -10.89 -9.39
N SER A 37 1.78 -10.22 -9.74
CA SER A 37 2.71 -10.72 -10.76
C SER A 37 3.27 -12.11 -10.40
N ARG A 38 3.71 -12.28 -9.15
CA ARG A 38 4.17 -13.59 -8.66
C ARG A 38 3.06 -14.64 -8.67
N CYS A 39 1.86 -14.26 -8.23
CA CYS A 39 0.70 -15.15 -8.20
C CYS A 39 0.36 -15.62 -9.61
N LEU A 40 0.25 -14.72 -10.58
CA LEU A 40 -0.04 -15.04 -11.98
C LEU A 40 1.03 -15.94 -12.62
N TYR A 41 2.31 -15.69 -12.32
CA TYR A 41 3.39 -16.54 -12.80
C TYR A 41 3.28 -17.98 -12.29
N GLN A 42 2.93 -18.18 -11.02
CA GLN A 42 2.67 -19.51 -10.47
C GLN A 42 1.38 -20.10 -11.04
N CYS A 43 0.37 -19.24 -11.22
CA CYS A 43 -0.90 -19.60 -11.79
C CYS A 43 -0.76 -20.25 -13.17
N GLN A 44 0.05 -19.67 -14.05
CA GLN A 44 0.33 -20.21 -15.38
C GLN A 44 1.00 -21.59 -15.34
N LYS A 45 1.72 -21.91 -14.26
CA LYS A 45 2.34 -23.22 -14.06
C LYS A 45 1.38 -24.28 -13.52
N THR A 46 0.19 -23.86 -13.06
CA THR A 46 -0.80 -24.71 -12.44
C THR A 46 -2.08 -24.71 -13.28
N ASN A 47 -2.75 -25.85 -13.45
CA ASN A 47 -3.98 -25.91 -14.26
C ASN A 47 -5.23 -25.45 -13.48
N ILE A 48 -5.08 -24.40 -12.64
CA ILE A 48 -6.13 -23.91 -11.74
C ILE A 48 -6.95 -22.84 -12.45
N ILE A 49 -8.19 -23.20 -12.79
CA ILE A 49 -9.11 -22.44 -13.67
C ILE A 49 -9.42 -21.03 -13.16
N ASN A 50 -9.38 -20.79 -11.84
CA ASN A 50 -9.81 -19.53 -11.21
C ASN A 50 -8.67 -18.73 -10.58
N CYS A 51 -7.44 -19.22 -10.66
CA CYS A 51 -6.35 -18.62 -9.90
C CYS A 51 -6.01 -17.20 -10.41
N THR A 52 -6.15 -16.93 -11.71
CA THR A 52 -5.97 -15.61 -12.34
C THR A 52 -6.92 -14.57 -11.76
N GLN A 53 -8.15 -14.98 -11.45
CA GLN A 53 -9.19 -14.11 -10.88
C GLN A 53 -9.05 -13.94 -9.36
N ALA A 54 -8.45 -14.92 -8.66
CA ALA A 54 -8.24 -14.85 -7.22
C ALA A 54 -6.98 -14.06 -6.83
N CYS A 55 -5.96 -13.98 -7.71
CA CYS A 55 -4.71 -13.27 -7.44
C CYS A 55 -4.87 -11.80 -7.00
N PRO A 56 -5.70 -10.95 -7.65
CA PRO A 56 -5.83 -9.54 -7.30
C PRO A 56 -6.41 -9.32 -5.91
N GLU A 57 -7.52 -9.99 -5.60
CA GLU A 57 -8.21 -9.84 -4.32
C GLU A 57 -7.37 -10.40 -3.16
N ASN A 58 -6.67 -11.52 -3.38
CA ASN A 58 -5.77 -12.07 -2.38
C ASN A 58 -4.55 -11.18 -2.14
N ALA A 59 -3.96 -10.63 -3.21
CA ALA A 59 -2.83 -9.71 -3.08
C ALA A 59 -3.22 -8.45 -2.29
N LYS A 60 -4.38 -7.86 -2.59
CA LYS A 60 -4.89 -6.69 -1.88
C LYS A 60 -5.09 -6.97 -0.40
N ASN A 61 -5.74 -8.10 -0.07
CA ASN A 61 -5.95 -8.49 1.32
C ASN A 61 -4.64 -8.78 2.05
N GLN A 62 -3.69 -9.45 1.40
CA GLN A 62 -2.39 -9.79 1.99
C GLN A 62 -1.57 -8.54 2.29
N CYS A 63 -1.45 -7.60 1.34
CA CYS A 63 -0.70 -6.36 1.55
C CYS A 63 -1.33 -5.51 2.67
N ARG A 64 -2.67 -5.39 2.67
CA ARG A 64 -3.40 -4.71 3.74
C ARG A 64 -3.17 -5.33 5.12
N GLN A 65 -3.15 -6.67 5.22
CA GLN A 65 -2.90 -7.36 6.49
C GLN A 65 -1.46 -7.23 6.97
N ALA A 66 -0.51 -7.08 6.04
CA ALA A 66 0.89 -6.84 6.35
C ALA A 66 1.17 -5.39 6.80
N GLY A 67 0.20 -4.48 6.66
CA GLY A 67 0.36 -3.07 6.99
C GLY A 67 1.02 -2.24 5.88
N GLU A 68 1.10 -2.79 4.68
CA GLU A 68 1.54 -2.10 3.45
C GLU A 68 0.40 -1.30 2.86
#